data_AF-B4UW55-F1
#
_entry.id   AF-B4UW55-F1
#
_cell.length_a   1.000
_cell.length_b   1.000
_cell.length_c   1.000
_cell.angle_alpha   90.00
_cell.angle_beta   90.00
_cell.angle_gamma   90.00
#
_symmetry.space_group_name_H-M   'P 1'
#
loop_
_entity.id
_entity.type
_entity.pdbx_description
1 polymer ?
#
loop_
_entity_poly.entity_id
_entity_poly.type
_entity_poly.pdbx_seq_one_letter_code
_entity_poly.pdbx_strand_id
1 'polypeptide(L)'
;MAMVVVTLLLLGTLMVSLLLKVAYETISCYWLTPLRIKKIMEMQGVRGPKPRFFSGNILDMASLISKTTSNDMKTINHDIVGRLLPHFLLWSSQYGKRFVYWNGTEPRLCIAETELIREFLSKCSTVSGRSWHQRQGSKHFIGGGLLMANGQDWYHQRHIVAPAFGGDRLKGYAGHMVECTKEMLQSLQNALDSGRTEMEIGEYMTKLTADIISRTEFGTSYQKAR
;
A
#
# COMPACT_ATOMS: atom_id res chain seq x y z
N MET A 1 -11.46 -56.33 -15.75
CA MET A 1 -11.42 -55.61 -17.04
C MET A 1 -12.48 -54.49 -17.07
N ALA A 2 -13.78 -54.80 -17.09
CA ALA A 2 -14.84 -53.77 -17.16
C ALA A 2 -14.81 -52.74 -16.02
N MET A 3 -14.63 -53.18 -14.76
CA MET A 3 -14.53 -52.27 -13.61
C MET A 3 -13.33 -51.30 -13.70
N VAL A 4 -12.21 -51.76 -14.25
CA VAL A 4 -11.00 -50.92 -14.44
C VAL A 4 -11.22 -49.89 -15.54
N VAL A 5 -11.91 -50.27 -16.61
CA VAL A 5 -12.26 -49.33 -17.70
C VAL A 5 -13.24 -48.27 -17.21
N VAL A 6 -14.26 -48.66 -16.44
CA VAL A 6 -15.24 -47.72 -15.87
C VAL A 6 -14.58 -46.75 -14.89
N THR A 7 -13.69 -47.22 -14.00
CA THR A 7 -12.98 -46.32 -13.07
C THR A 7 -12.05 -45.35 -13.81
N LEU A 8 -11.34 -45.79 -14.85
CA LEU A 8 -10.51 -44.91 -15.68
C LEU A 8 -11.32 -43.84 -16.41
N LEU A 9 -12.51 -44.17 -16.93
CA LEU A 9 -13.41 -43.22 -17.57
C LEU A 9 -13.96 -42.18 -16.57
N LEU A 10 -14.33 -42.61 -15.37
CA LEU A 10 -14.78 -41.70 -14.31
C LEU A 10 -13.66 -40.75 -13.85
N LEU A 11 -12.44 -41.25 -13.70
CA LEU A 11 -11.28 -40.41 -13.38
C LEU A 11 -10.97 -39.42 -14.51
N GLY A 12 -11.06 -39.86 -15.77
CA GLY A 12 -10.84 -39.00 -16.94
C GLY A 12 -11.87 -37.87 -17.03
N THR A 13 -13.16 -38.18 -16.85
CA THR A 13 -14.22 -37.17 -16.85
C THR A 13 -14.09 -36.18 -15.69
N LEU A 14 -13.73 -36.66 -14.48
CA LEU A 14 -13.45 -35.79 -13.34
C LEU A 14 -12.27 -34.85 -13.63
N MET A 15 -11.17 -35.37 -14.18
CA MET A 15 -10.00 -34.56 -14.55
C MET A 15 -10.36 -33.49 -15.59
N VAL A 16 -11.10 -33.85 -16.65
CA VAL A 16 -11.54 -32.89 -17.67
C VAL A 16 -12.44 -31.82 -17.05
N SER A 17 -13.37 -32.19 -16.18
CA SER A 17 -14.25 -31.23 -15.51
C SER A 17 -13.46 -30.23 -14.63
N LEU A 18 -12.43 -30.71 -13.93
CA LEU A 18 -11.54 -29.86 -13.13
C LEU A 18 -10.75 -28.88 -14.01
N LEU A 19 -10.20 -29.37 -15.14
CA LEU A 19 -9.46 -28.52 -16.08
C LEU A 19 -10.36 -27.45 -16.70
N LEU A 20 -11.57 -27.80 -17.10
CA LEU A 20 -12.55 -26.83 -17.62
C LEU A 20 -12.94 -25.80 -16.56
N LYS A 21 -13.14 -26.22 -15.31
CA LYS A 21 -13.42 -25.30 -14.19
C LYS A 21 -12.27 -24.33 -13.96
N VAL A 22 -11.03 -24.82 -13.89
CA VAL A 22 -9.83 -23.98 -13.71
C VAL A 22 -9.66 -23.02 -14.88
N ALA A 23 -9.85 -23.48 -16.11
CA ALA A 23 -9.79 -22.63 -17.30
C ALA A 23 -10.87 -21.55 -17.27
N TYR A 24 -12.12 -21.91 -16.92
CA TYR A 24 -13.21 -20.96 -16.78
C TYR A 24 -12.95 -19.91 -15.69
N GLU A 25 -12.53 -20.33 -14.49
CA GLU A 25 -12.20 -19.42 -13.39
C GLU A 25 -11.04 -18.49 -13.77
N THR A 26 -10.02 -19.01 -14.45
CA THR A 26 -8.89 -18.22 -14.93
C THR A 26 -9.33 -17.19 -15.97
N ILE A 27 -10.07 -17.60 -17.00
CA ILE A 27 -10.59 -16.67 -18.03
C ILE A 27 -11.54 -15.65 -17.38
N SER A 28 -12.39 -16.08 -16.47
CA SER A 28 -13.33 -15.21 -15.78
C SER A 28 -12.63 -14.16 -14.92
N CYS A 29 -11.64 -14.57 -14.12
CA CYS A 29 -10.91 -13.70 -13.21
C CYS A 29 -9.95 -12.75 -13.94
N TYR A 30 -9.16 -13.27 -14.89
CA TYR A 30 -8.09 -12.52 -15.54
C TYR A 30 -8.55 -11.76 -16.79
N TRP A 31 -9.70 -12.10 -17.38
CA TRP A 31 -10.17 -11.49 -18.63
C TRP A 31 -11.59 -10.93 -18.54
N LEU A 32 -12.60 -11.77 -18.25
CA LEU A 32 -14.00 -11.36 -18.35
C LEU A 32 -14.39 -10.33 -17.28
N THR A 33 -14.00 -10.56 -16.03
CA THR A 33 -14.32 -9.67 -14.91
C THR A 33 -13.70 -8.28 -15.10
N PRO A 34 -12.40 -8.14 -15.44
CA PRO A 34 -11.82 -6.85 -15.76
C PRO A 34 -12.57 -6.09 -16.86
N LEU A 35 -12.91 -6.77 -17.96
CA LEU A 35 -13.63 -6.17 -19.08
C LEU A 35 -15.04 -5.71 -18.69
N ARG A 36 -15.77 -6.51 -17.90
CA ARG A 36 -17.10 -6.16 -17.39
C ARG A 36 -17.06 -4.93 -16.51
N ILE A 37 -16.13 -4.88 -15.54
CA ILE A 37 -15.97 -3.74 -14.63
C ILE A 37 -15.61 -2.48 -15.42
N LYS A 38 -14.65 -2.58 -16.35
CA LYS A 38 -14.29 -1.46 -17.22
C LYS A 38 -15.51 -0.91 -17.97
N LYS A 39 -16.30 -1.78 -18.59
CA LYS A 39 -17.51 -1.36 -19.33
C LYS A 39 -18.54 -0.69 -18.42
N ILE A 40 -18.76 -1.20 -17.21
CA ILE A 40 -19.67 -0.60 -16.22
C ILE A 40 -19.20 0.80 -15.84
N MET A 41 -17.91 0.97 -15.56
CA MET A 41 -17.32 2.25 -15.21
C MET A 41 -17.41 3.26 -16.36
N GLU A 42 -17.14 2.81 -17.60
CA GLU A 42 -17.29 3.65 -18.80
C GLU A 42 -18.73 4.11 -19.02
N MET A 43 -19.73 3.25 -18.77
CA MET A 43 -21.15 3.62 -18.81
C MET A 43 -21.53 4.65 -17.75
N GLN A 44 -20.82 4.68 -16.62
CA GLN A 44 -20.97 5.68 -15.55
C GLN A 44 -20.13 6.95 -15.81
N GLY A 45 -19.48 7.06 -16.97
CA GLY A 45 -18.65 8.19 -17.35
C GLY A 45 -17.23 8.17 -16.75
N VAL A 46 -16.85 7.10 -16.05
CA VAL A 46 -15.51 6.97 -15.45
C VAL A 46 -14.62 6.17 -16.39
N ARG A 47 -13.66 6.86 -17.01
CA ARG A 47 -12.66 6.26 -17.93
C ARG A 47 -11.30 6.19 -17.26
N GLY A 48 -10.31 5.63 -17.94
CA GLY A 48 -8.95 5.60 -17.44
C GLY A 48 -7.96 4.95 -18.41
N PRO A 49 -6.69 4.83 -18.01
CA PRO A 49 -5.64 4.30 -18.86
C PRO A 49 -5.95 2.85 -19.29
N LYS A 50 -5.57 2.51 -20.52
CA LYS A 50 -5.71 1.14 -21.03
C LYS A 50 -4.78 0.20 -20.25
N PRO A 51 -5.29 -0.88 -19.61
CA PRO A 51 -4.43 -1.84 -18.92
C PRO A 51 -3.63 -2.70 -19.90
N ARG A 52 -2.39 -3.02 -19.54
CA ARG A 52 -1.58 -4.06 -20.18
C ARG A 52 -2.02 -5.44 -19.70
N PHE A 53 -1.77 -6.46 -20.53
CA PHE A 53 -2.07 -7.83 -20.17
C PHE A 53 -1.28 -8.26 -18.91
N PHE A 54 -1.98 -8.90 -17.96
CA PHE A 54 -1.53 -9.31 -16.62
C PHE A 54 -1.02 -8.24 -15.65
N SER A 55 -0.24 -7.26 -16.11
CA SER A 55 0.38 -6.23 -15.25
C SER A 55 -0.53 -5.03 -14.98
N GLY A 56 -1.64 -4.90 -15.71
CA GLY A 56 -2.50 -3.73 -15.61
C GLY A 56 -1.73 -2.47 -16.00
N ASN A 57 -1.68 -1.49 -15.10
CA ASN A 57 -0.93 -0.25 -15.27
C ASN A 57 0.34 -0.17 -14.40
N ILE A 58 0.73 -1.26 -13.73
CA ILE A 58 1.88 -1.28 -12.80
C ILE A 58 3.17 -0.83 -13.49
N LEU A 59 3.43 -1.34 -14.70
CA LEU A 59 4.63 -0.98 -15.47
C LEU A 59 4.61 0.47 -15.95
N ASP A 60 3.44 1.00 -16.29
CA ASP A 60 3.28 2.41 -16.67
C ASP A 60 3.56 3.32 -15.46
N MET A 61 3.02 2.97 -14.29
CA MET A 61 3.28 3.69 -13.03
C MET A 61 4.77 3.65 -12.66
N ALA A 62 5.39 2.47 -12.71
CA ALA A 62 6.81 2.29 -12.39
C ALA A 62 7.71 3.10 -13.34
N SER A 63 7.40 3.09 -14.64
CA SER A 63 8.12 3.89 -15.63
C SER A 63 8.00 5.39 -15.38
N LEU A 64 6.78 5.88 -15.06
CA LEU A 64 6.56 7.28 -14.75
C LEU A 64 7.32 7.72 -13.48
N ILE A 65 7.26 6.91 -12.41
CA ILE A 65 7.98 7.18 -11.16
C ILE A 65 9.49 7.20 -11.42
N SER A 66 10.03 6.18 -12.09
CA SER A 66 11.46 6.13 -12.43
C SER A 66 11.91 7.35 -13.22
N LYS A 67 11.08 7.83 -14.16
CA LYS A 67 11.37 9.04 -14.93
C LYS A 67 11.42 10.28 -14.04
N THR A 68 10.45 10.46 -13.14
CA THR A 68 10.37 11.67 -12.29
C THR A 68 11.34 11.66 -11.11
N THR A 69 11.81 10.50 -10.67
CA THR A 69 12.81 10.34 -9.60
C THR A 69 14.24 10.20 -10.11
N SER A 70 14.46 10.20 -11.42
CA SER A 70 15.78 9.95 -12.04
C SER A 70 16.84 11.00 -11.72
N ASN A 71 16.43 12.24 -11.45
CA ASN A 71 17.32 13.36 -11.13
C ASN A 71 16.97 13.93 -9.76
N ASP A 72 17.91 14.65 -9.16
CA ASP A 72 17.69 15.36 -7.90
C ASP A 72 16.64 16.46 -8.03
N MET A 73 16.04 16.79 -6.89
CA MET A 73 15.12 17.92 -6.81
C MET A 73 15.92 19.22 -6.97
N LYS A 74 15.49 20.08 -7.90
CA LYS A 74 16.14 21.39 -8.11
C LYS A 74 16.09 22.29 -6.88
N THR A 75 15.03 22.16 -6.09
CA THR A 75 14.79 22.91 -4.85
C THR A 75 14.06 22.02 -3.86
N ILE A 76 14.23 22.30 -2.56
CA ILE A 76 13.46 21.65 -1.50
C ILE A 76 12.05 22.23 -1.52
N ASN A 77 11.07 21.40 -1.85
CA ASN A 77 9.65 21.77 -1.87
C ASN A 77 8.82 20.63 -1.26
N HIS A 78 7.72 20.98 -0.59
CA HIS A 78 6.76 20.03 -0.05
C HIS A 78 5.78 19.48 -1.12
N ASP A 79 5.59 20.18 -2.25
CA ASP A 79 4.81 19.66 -3.38
C ASP A 79 5.62 18.63 -4.19
N ILE A 80 5.64 17.41 -3.68
CA ILE A 80 6.37 16.27 -4.25
C ILE A 80 5.45 15.27 -4.96
N VAL A 81 4.14 15.57 -5.07
CA VAL A 81 3.16 14.63 -5.66
C VAL A 81 3.53 14.33 -7.11
N GLY A 82 3.92 15.35 -7.88
CA GLY A 82 4.38 15.15 -9.26
C GLY A 82 5.66 14.34 -9.38
N ARG A 83 6.46 14.23 -8.31
CA ARG A 83 7.66 13.40 -8.27
C ARG A 83 7.36 11.97 -7.88
N LEU A 84 6.58 11.75 -6.81
CA LEU A 84 6.36 10.42 -6.23
C LEU A 84 5.14 9.69 -6.82
N LEU A 85 4.11 10.43 -7.23
CA LEU A 85 2.86 9.88 -7.77
C LEU A 85 2.48 10.56 -9.10
N PRO A 86 3.41 10.65 -10.09
CA PRO A 86 3.19 11.37 -11.34
C PRO A 86 2.00 10.85 -12.15
N HIS A 87 1.71 9.54 -12.06
CA HIS A 87 0.61 8.90 -12.76
C HIS A 87 -0.75 9.46 -12.34
N PHE A 88 -0.92 9.85 -11.07
CA PHE A 88 -2.18 10.47 -10.62
C PHE A 88 -2.37 11.86 -11.23
N LEU A 89 -1.31 12.68 -11.33
CA LEU A 89 -1.41 13.98 -11.99
C LEU A 89 -1.67 13.82 -13.50
N LEU A 90 -0.93 12.93 -14.15
CA LEU A 90 -1.08 12.65 -15.58
C LEU A 90 -2.50 12.18 -15.91
N TRP A 91 -3.00 11.17 -15.20
CA TRP A 91 -4.32 10.61 -15.48
C TRP A 91 -5.46 11.51 -15.02
N SER A 92 -5.28 12.27 -13.93
CA SER A 92 -6.27 13.28 -13.52
C SER A 92 -6.42 14.37 -14.59
N SER A 93 -5.33 14.81 -15.22
CA SER A 93 -5.41 15.77 -16.33
C SER A 93 -6.07 15.21 -17.60
N GLN A 94 -5.98 13.91 -17.85
CA GLN A 94 -6.54 13.26 -19.05
C GLN A 94 -7.98 12.80 -18.89
N TYR A 95 -8.34 12.27 -17.72
CA TYR A 95 -9.61 11.61 -17.46
C TYR A 95 -10.49 12.34 -16.45
N GLY A 96 -9.96 13.41 -15.83
CA GLY A 96 -10.63 14.20 -14.80
C GLY A 96 -10.39 13.66 -13.39
N LYS A 97 -11.15 14.19 -12.43
CA LYS A 97 -11.01 13.90 -10.99
C LYS A 97 -11.32 12.45 -10.59
N ARG A 98 -11.94 11.68 -11.49
CA ARG A 98 -12.26 10.25 -11.31
C ARG A 98 -11.74 9.45 -12.49
N PHE A 99 -10.97 8.41 -12.20
CA PHE A 99 -10.54 7.46 -13.21
C PHE A 99 -10.28 6.08 -12.63
N VAL A 100 -10.41 5.06 -13.48
CA VAL A 100 -10.11 3.67 -13.12
C VAL A 100 -8.81 3.22 -13.76
N TYR A 101 -7.92 2.66 -12.95
CA TYR A 101 -6.67 2.04 -13.39
C TYR A 101 -6.55 0.65 -12.76
N TRP A 102 -5.55 -0.13 -13.17
CA TRP A 102 -5.45 -1.55 -12.81
C TRP A 102 -4.13 -1.89 -12.14
N ASN A 103 -4.18 -2.56 -11.00
CA ASN A 103 -3.02 -3.22 -10.40
C ASN A 103 -3.11 -4.71 -10.70
N GLY A 104 -2.44 -5.14 -11.77
CA GLY A 104 -2.66 -6.46 -12.33
C GLY A 104 -4.11 -6.60 -12.82
N THR A 105 -4.86 -7.53 -12.22
CA THR A 105 -6.31 -7.71 -12.49
C THR A 105 -7.21 -6.97 -11.51
N GLU A 106 -6.65 -6.30 -10.50
CA GLU A 106 -7.42 -5.56 -9.49
C GLU A 106 -7.74 -4.15 -9.99
N PRO A 107 -9.03 -3.79 -10.18
CA PRO A 107 -9.42 -2.44 -10.54
C PRO A 107 -9.24 -1.50 -9.34
N ARG A 108 -8.78 -0.29 -9.61
CA ARG A 108 -8.65 0.79 -8.63
C ARG A 108 -9.30 2.04 -9.16
N LEU A 109 -10.22 2.59 -8.37
CA LEU A 109 -10.87 3.86 -8.65
C LEU A 109 -10.13 4.97 -7.90
N CYS A 110 -9.57 5.93 -8.65
CA CYS A 110 -9.09 7.18 -8.08
C CYS A 110 -10.26 8.15 -7.95
N ILE A 111 -10.34 8.83 -6.81
CA ILE A 111 -11.32 9.87 -6.51
C ILE A 111 -10.52 11.06 -5.97
N ALA A 112 -10.71 12.23 -6.58
CA ALA A 112 -10.05 13.48 -6.16
C ALA A 112 -11.04 14.56 -5.68
N GLU A 113 -12.35 14.31 -5.78
CA GLU A 113 -13.38 15.18 -5.23
C GLU A 113 -13.44 15.05 -3.70
N THR A 114 -13.15 16.13 -2.99
CA THR A 114 -13.08 16.18 -1.52
C THR A 114 -14.38 15.76 -0.84
N GLU A 115 -15.53 16.14 -1.41
CA GLU A 115 -16.83 15.81 -0.83
C GLU A 115 -17.13 14.30 -0.92
N LEU A 116 -16.76 13.65 -2.03
CA LEU A 116 -16.90 12.21 -2.17
C LEU A 116 -15.92 11.45 -1.26
N ILE A 117 -14.69 11.95 -1.13
CA ILE A 117 -13.70 11.37 -0.21
C ILE A 117 -14.23 11.45 1.23
N ARG A 118 -14.76 12.61 1.65
CA ARG A 118 -15.36 12.80 2.97
C ARG A 118 -16.53 11.86 3.20
N GLU A 119 -17.45 11.78 2.23
CA GLU A 119 -18.61 10.90 2.31
C GLU A 119 -18.19 9.43 2.42
N PHE A 120 -17.27 8.97 1.57
CA PHE A 120 -16.76 7.61 1.59
C PHE A 120 -16.08 7.28 2.93
N LEU A 121 -15.18 8.13 3.42
CA LEU A 121 -14.47 7.89 4.67
C LEU A 121 -15.38 7.98 5.90
N SER A 122 -16.49 8.72 5.82
CA SER A 122 -17.45 8.81 6.94
C SER A 122 -18.43 7.64 6.94
N LYS A 123 -19.12 7.41 5.82
CA LYS A 123 -20.21 6.43 5.71
C LYS A 123 -19.74 5.00 5.51
N CYS A 124 -18.61 4.82 4.82
CA CYS A 124 -18.10 3.49 4.47
C CYS A 124 -16.92 3.06 5.34
N SER A 125 -16.57 3.80 6.39
CA SER A 125 -15.45 3.48 7.29
C SER A 125 -15.49 2.04 7.82
N THR A 126 -16.68 1.50 8.11
CA THR A 126 -16.89 0.15 8.66
C THR A 126 -16.86 -0.97 7.60
N VAL A 127 -17.08 -0.64 6.33
CA VAL A 127 -17.15 -1.60 5.21
C VAL A 127 -15.89 -1.55 4.33
N SER A 128 -15.22 -0.40 4.30
CA SER A 128 -13.97 -0.18 3.61
C SER A 128 -12.81 -0.88 4.33
N GLY A 129 -11.79 -1.29 3.58
CA GLY A 129 -10.66 -2.01 4.13
C GLY A 129 -9.56 -2.22 3.12
N ARG A 130 -8.53 -2.97 3.52
CA ARG A 130 -7.45 -3.40 2.63
C ARG A 130 -7.94 -4.48 1.69
N SER A 131 -7.58 -4.35 0.42
CA SER A 131 -7.96 -5.33 -0.58
C SER A 131 -7.32 -6.68 -0.32
N TRP A 132 -7.86 -7.75 -0.92
CA TRP A 132 -7.26 -9.09 -0.78
C TRP A 132 -5.80 -9.10 -1.25
N HIS A 133 -5.50 -8.45 -2.37
CA HIS A 133 -4.14 -8.36 -2.91
C HIS A 133 -3.18 -7.65 -1.94
N GLN A 134 -3.62 -6.55 -1.32
CA GLN A 134 -2.80 -5.85 -0.31
C GLN A 134 -2.53 -6.75 0.90
N ARG A 135 -3.57 -7.43 1.41
CA ARG A 135 -3.43 -8.29 2.59
C ARG A 135 -2.54 -9.51 2.32
N GLN A 136 -2.71 -10.18 1.18
CA GLN A 136 -1.87 -11.34 0.85
C GLN A 136 -0.45 -10.92 0.50
N GLY A 137 -0.26 -9.84 -0.25
CA GLY A 137 1.06 -9.36 -0.65
C GLY A 137 1.95 -8.97 0.53
N SER A 138 1.36 -8.57 1.67
CA SER A 138 2.10 -8.18 2.87
C SER A 138 2.01 -9.19 4.01
N LYS A 139 1.27 -10.30 3.83
CA LYS A 139 0.95 -11.26 4.91
C LYS A 139 2.18 -11.83 5.59
N HIS A 140 3.21 -12.18 4.83
CA HIS A 140 4.44 -12.79 5.37
C HIS A 140 5.39 -11.77 6.00
N PHE A 141 5.19 -10.47 5.75
CA PHE A 141 6.06 -9.41 6.26
C PHE A 141 5.50 -8.74 7.52
N ILE A 142 4.22 -8.37 7.52
CA ILE A 142 3.57 -7.65 8.63
C ILE A 142 2.36 -8.39 9.23
N GLY A 143 2.07 -9.61 8.76
CA GLY A 143 0.97 -10.42 9.29
C GLY A 143 -0.42 -9.81 9.09
N GLY A 144 -1.35 -10.24 9.92
CA GLY A 144 -2.72 -9.72 10.02
C GLY A 144 -2.88 -8.58 11.03
N GLY A 145 -1.81 -7.83 11.29
CA GLY A 145 -1.82 -6.73 12.25
C GLY A 145 -2.67 -5.54 11.82
N LEU A 146 -2.72 -4.51 12.68
CA LEU A 146 -3.68 -3.40 12.59
C LEU A 146 -3.68 -2.69 11.22
N LEU A 147 -2.54 -2.64 10.54
CA LEU A 147 -2.40 -2.02 9.21
C LEU A 147 -3.15 -2.76 8.09
N MET A 148 -3.34 -4.07 8.24
CA MET A 148 -3.91 -4.98 7.23
C MET A 148 -5.22 -5.65 7.66
N ALA A 149 -5.59 -5.55 8.93
CA ALA A 149 -6.87 -6.03 9.45
C ALA A 149 -8.06 -5.27 8.84
N ASN A 150 -9.21 -5.95 8.68
CA ASN A 150 -10.47 -5.36 8.24
C ASN A 150 -11.60 -5.71 9.23
N GLY A 151 -12.70 -4.97 9.21
CA GLY A 151 -13.92 -5.29 9.95
C GLY A 151 -13.69 -5.42 11.46
N GLN A 152 -14.19 -6.49 12.07
CA GLN A 152 -14.14 -6.71 13.52
C GLN A 152 -12.71 -6.89 14.04
N ASP A 153 -11.83 -7.57 13.29
CA ASP A 153 -10.42 -7.74 13.68
C ASP A 153 -9.73 -6.38 13.78
N TRP A 154 -9.98 -5.50 12.80
CA TRP A 154 -9.45 -4.14 12.82
C TRP A 154 -9.99 -3.35 14.00
N TYR A 155 -11.31 -3.42 14.25
CA TYR A 155 -11.94 -2.71 15.36
C TYR A 155 -11.36 -3.15 16.70
N HIS A 156 -11.24 -4.46 16.93
CA HIS A 156 -10.66 -5.02 18.14
C HIS A 156 -9.20 -4.59 18.35
N GLN A 157 -8.36 -4.77 17.34
CA GLN A 157 -6.95 -4.38 17.42
C GLN A 157 -6.79 -2.86 17.62
N ARG A 158 -7.61 -2.05 16.94
CA ARG A 158 -7.59 -0.58 17.09
C ARG A 158 -7.97 -0.16 18.50
N HIS A 159 -8.96 -0.82 19.10
CA HIS A 159 -9.42 -0.55 20.45
C HIS A 159 -8.34 -0.86 21.49
N ILE A 160 -7.60 -1.96 21.32
CA ILE A 160 -6.48 -2.33 22.20
C ILE A 160 -5.34 -1.31 22.12
N VAL A 161 -5.00 -0.85 20.92
CA VAL A 161 -3.82 0.02 20.69
C VAL A 161 -4.12 1.50 20.98
N ALA A 162 -5.36 1.95 20.80
CA ALA A 162 -5.71 3.38 20.93
C ALA A 162 -5.29 4.04 22.27
N PRO A 163 -5.41 3.40 23.45
CA PRO A 163 -5.00 4.00 24.72
C PRO A 163 -3.51 4.33 24.83
N ALA A 164 -2.63 3.61 24.12
CA ALA A 164 -1.18 3.91 24.10
C ALA A 164 -0.89 5.28 23.49
N PHE A 165 -1.76 5.75 22.59
CA PHE A 165 -1.66 7.05 21.92
C PHE A 165 -2.61 8.11 22.50
N GLY A 166 -3.09 7.91 23.75
CA GLY A 166 -3.89 8.90 24.47
C GLY A 166 -3.06 10.11 24.91
N GLY A 167 -3.70 11.27 25.07
CA GLY A 167 -3.02 12.54 25.35
C GLY A 167 -2.06 12.51 26.55
N ASP A 168 -2.41 11.84 27.64
CA ASP A 168 -1.54 11.75 28.82
C ASP A 168 -0.33 10.82 28.62
N ARG A 169 -0.46 9.78 27.79
CA ARG A 169 0.69 8.94 27.38
C ARG A 169 1.64 9.73 26.49
N LEU A 170 1.11 10.46 25.51
CA LEU A 170 1.89 11.29 24.60
C LEU A 170 2.72 12.36 25.33
N LYS A 171 2.17 12.98 26.38
CA LYS A 171 2.93 13.92 27.23
C LYS A 171 4.14 13.25 27.88
N GLY A 172 3.99 12.01 28.35
CA GLY A 172 5.10 11.23 28.91
C GLY A 172 6.20 10.91 27.88
N TYR A 173 5.82 10.74 26.61
CA TYR A 173 6.76 10.44 25.53
C TYR A 173 7.58 11.64 25.06
N ALA A 174 7.06 12.87 25.21
CA ALA A 174 7.71 14.08 24.72
C ALA A 174 9.16 14.24 25.24
N GLY A 175 9.41 13.90 26.50
CA GLY A 175 10.76 13.93 27.08
C GLY A 175 11.73 13.01 26.35
N HIS A 176 11.31 11.77 26.07
CA HIS A 176 12.12 10.81 25.30
C HIS A 176 12.35 11.29 23.86
N MET A 177 11.34 11.86 23.21
CA MET A 177 11.46 12.39 21.84
C MET A 177 12.49 13.53 21.75
N VAL A 178 12.45 14.45 22.71
CA VAL A 178 13.42 15.56 22.80
C VAL A 178 14.83 15.02 23.01
N GLU A 179 14.99 14.05 23.91
CA GLU A 179 16.32 13.50 24.21
C GLU A 179 16.92 12.75 23.01
N CYS A 180 16.15 11.88 22.34
CA CYS A 180 16.58 11.23 21.11
C CYS A 180 16.98 12.25 20.03
N THR A 181 16.24 13.35 19.92
CA THR A 181 16.54 14.41 18.95
C THR A 181 17.84 15.13 19.29
N LYS A 182 18.09 15.44 20.57
CA LYS A 182 19.36 16.03 21.01
C LYS A 182 20.55 15.12 20.72
N GLU A 183 20.43 13.82 20.98
CA GLU A 183 21.47 12.83 20.67
C GLU A 183 21.76 12.76 19.16
N MET A 184 20.71 12.82 18.33
CA MET A 184 20.84 12.88 16.87
C MET A 184 21.56 14.16 16.43
N LEU A 185 21.17 15.31 16.97
CA LEU A 185 21.81 16.60 16.66
C LEU A 185 23.28 16.63 17.11
N GLN A 186 23.61 16.06 18.27
CA GLN A 186 24.99 15.93 18.72
C GLN A 186 25.80 15.04 17.77
N SER A 187 25.21 13.94 17.30
CA SER A 187 25.85 13.06 16.32
C SER A 187 26.09 13.76 14.97
N LEU A 188 25.19 14.66 14.58
CA LEU A 188 25.33 15.50 13.40
C LEU A 188 26.45 16.53 13.58
N GLN A 189 26.49 17.22 14.72
CA GLN A 189 27.53 18.18 15.06
C GLN A 189 28.92 17.53 15.07
N ASN A 190 29.06 16.36 15.71
CA ASN A 190 30.33 15.62 15.73
C ASN A 190 30.79 15.25 14.32
N ALA A 191 29.86 14.91 13.40
CA ALA A 191 30.21 14.63 12.02
C ALA A 191 30.73 15.88 11.30
N LEU A 192 30.10 17.04 11.51
CA LEU A 192 30.58 18.32 10.98
C LEU A 192 31.97 18.67 11.52
N ASP A 193 32.18 18.52 12.82
CA ASP A 193 33.46 18.80 13.49
C ASP A 193 34.58 17.87 13.01
N SER A 194 34.24 16.65 12.57
CA SER A 194 35.17 15.70 11.94
C SER A 194 35.57 16.06 10.49
N GLY A 195 35.05 17.17 9.96
CA GLY A 195 35.34 17.66 8.61
C GLY A 195 34.43 17.05 7.54
N ARG A 196 33.35 16.35 7.90
CA ARG A 196 32.37 15.83 6.93
C ARG A 196 31.53 16.98 6.38
N THR A 197 31.54 17.15 5.06
CA THR A 197 30.84 18.24 4.36
C THR A 197 29.51 17.81 3.73
N GLU A 198 29.29 16.51 3.56
CA GLU A 198 28.07 15.93 2.99
C GLU A 198 27.49 14.87 3.94
N MET A 199 26.19 14.92 4.18
CA MET A 199 25.51 14.06 5.14
C MET A 199 24.19 13.53 4.57
N GLU A 200 24.00 12.23 4.65
CA GLU A 200 22.74 11.56 4.29
C GLU A 200 21.76 11.68 5.45
N ILE A 201 20.78 12.57 5.34
CA ILE A 201 19.83 12.88 6.42
C ILE A 201 18.81 11.74 6.65
N GLY A 202 18.53 10.93 5.63
CA GLY A 202 17.60 9.80 5.72
C GLY A 202 17.98 8.79 6.79
N GLU A 203 19.27 8.46 6.93
CA GLU A 203 19.80 7.54 7.93
C GLU A 203 19.65 8.12 9.35
N TYR A 204 19.98 9.40 9.53
CA TYR A 204 19.77 10.08 10.82
C TYR A 204 18.30 10.09 11.21
N MET A 205 17.40 10.40 10.27
CA MET A 205 15.95 10.40 10.51
C MET A 205 15.40 9.00 10.78
N THR A 206 15.91 7.99 10.08
CA THR A 206 15.54 6.57 10.29
C THR A 206 15.95 6.11 11.68
N LYS A 207 17.19 6.39 12.08
CA LYS A 207 17.71 6.05 13.41
C LYS A 207 16.97 6.80 14.50
N LEU A 208 16.75 8.11 14.34
CA LEU A 208 15.97 8.92 15.28
C LEU A 208 14.57 8.34 15.47
N THR A 209 13.88 8.01 14.37
CA THR A 209 12.54 7.42 14.43
C THR A 209 12.55 6.09 15.17
N ALA A 210 13.54 5.23 14.90
CA ALA A 210 13.68 3.95 15.58
C ALA A 210 13.96 4.12 17.08
N ASP A 211 14.86 5.03 17.47
CA ASP A 211 15.16 5.32 18.87
C ASP A 211 13.95 5.87 19.62
N ILE A 212 13.18 6.77 19.00
CA ILE A 212 11.94 7.28 19.59
C ILE A 212 10.96 6.14 19.84
N ILE A 213 10.68 5.31 18.83
CA ILE A 213 9.74 4.18 18.96
C ILE A 213 10.23 3.21 20.05
N SER A 214 11.52 2.86 20.06
CA SER A 214 12.10 1.97 21.08
C SER A 214 11.89 2.52 22.50
N ARG A 215 12.12 3.81 22.73
CA ARG A 215 12.01 4.41 24.06
C ARG A 215 10.57 4.58 24.50
N THR A 216 9.67 4.99 23.61
CA THR A 216 8.28 5.31 23.97
C THR A 216 7.39 4.07 24.06
N GLU A 217 7.53 3.13 23.13
CA GLU A 217 6.63 1.97 23.05
C GLU A 217 7.19 0.74 23.77
N PHE A 218 8.52 0.60 23.83
CA PHE A 218 9.17 -0.60 24.37
C PHE A 218 9.99 -0.36 25.63
N GLY A 219 10.18 0.90 26.04
CA GLY A 219 11.00 1.26 27.20
C GLY A 219 12.48 0.89 27.06
N THR A 220 12.97 0.73 25.83
CA THR A 220 14.36 0.33 25.52
C THR A 220 15.02 1.35 24.57
N SER A 221 16.31 1.21 24.30
CA SER A 221 17.00 2.00 23.27
C SER A 221 17.20 1.19 22.00
N TYR A 222 17.26 1.86 20.84
CA TYR A 222 17.49 1.19 19.55
C TYR A 222 18.80 0.39 19.55
N GLN A 223 19.84 0.92 20.20
CA GLN A 223 21.15 0.26 20.33
C GLN A 223 21.09 -1.08 21.07
N LYS A 224 20.12 -1.31 21.96
CA LYS A 224 19.97 -2.58 22.69
C LYS A 224 19.16 -3.63 21.92
N ALA A 225 18.44 -3.21 20.88
CA ALA A 225 17.59 -4.08 20.06
C ALA A 225 18.29 -4.61 18.80
N ARG A 226 19.52 -4.15 18.54
CA ARG A 226 20.40 -4.60 17.45
C ARG A 226 21.41 -5.62 17.97
#